data_AF-A0A2E0TQF7-F1
#
_entry.id   AF-A0A2E0TQF7-F1
#
_cell.length_a   1.000
_cell.length_b   1.000
_cell.length_c   1.000
_cell.angle_alpha   90.00
_cell.angle_beta   90.00
_cell.angle_gamma   90.00
#
_symmetry.space_group_name_H-M   'P 1'
#
loop_
_entity.id
_entity.type
_entity.pdbx_description
1 polymer ?
#
loop_
_entity_poly.entity_id
_entity_poly.type
_entity_poly.pdbx_seq_one_letter_code
_entity_poly.pdbx_strand_id
1 'polypeptide(L)'
;MRLARPFLLLLPSFCLTLGCAEGGTRPVDAGGARDTGSPGVDASPVDASPGPDATVDIDASSPTDGGAPSDGATPMDAGSSDAGSSDAGSSDAGSSDAGPSDAGADAGPSDAGADAGTDAGDPCLGVDCSGSDGLCVVGRCDPATGACVTDPRPDGTSCDADPGDCVSSTCQAGTCEDETVADCTLCDGGVCSAGSCGAAPTEILFSGFEGGAFDAGWTTSGDANWIVTSVRSYGGSFCAQSGDIGPSQSTSLRATLTAPVDAALAFWALTSSESGYDELEVWVDGGRVAARSGTGGDWEPVLVPLSAGAHDIEWRYTKDGSVDSGLDAVWIDEVRLVPQPGFIDFEDGTLSGALSTGGDIGWGASTTQSHGGTWSARSGAIGSSSTSWLRAEVSYAAASTLDFWYRVSSESGYDYLELWIDGSQQDSWSGTVGWTEASYPLAAGAHTIEWRYTKDSSISSGDDAAWVDDIDLGLPPTTGGLCPP
;
A
#
# COMPACT_ATOMS: atom_id res chain seq x y z
N MET A 1 50.71 -16.30 19.49
CA MET A 1 51.21 -17.50 20.21
C MET A 1 50.31 -17.72 21.40
N ARG A 2 49.52 -18.82 21.46
CA ARG A 2 48.36 -19.03 22.38
C ARG A 2 47.19 -18.04 22.13
N LEU A 3 45.92 -18.27 22.49
CA LEU A 3 45.11 -19.48 22.77
C LEU A 3 43.93 -19.48 21.74
N ALA A 4 43.36 -20.57 21.23
CA ALA A 4 42.79 -21.80 21.82
C ALA A 4 41.45 -21.58 22.58
N ARG A 5 40.32 -21.85 21.89
CA ARG A 5 38.95 -21.90 22.47
C ARG A 5 38.74 -23.18 23.30
N PRO A 6 37.91 -23.16 24.37
CA PRO A 6 37.45 -24.38 25.06
C PRO A 6 36.19 -24.99 24.42
N PHE A 7 35.98 -26.28 24.68
CA PHE A 7 34.75 -27.04 24.42
C PHE A 7 33.56 -26.55 25.26
N LEU A 8 32.34 -26.83 24.78
CA LEU A 8 31.14 -27.00 25.62
C LEU A 8 30.62 -28.44 25.45
N LEU A 9 30.03 -29.01 26.50
CA LEU A 9 29.61 -30.42 26.54
C LEU A 9 28.18 -30.64 26.02
N LEU A 10 27.86 -31.92 25.78
CA LEU A 10 26.65 -32.43 25.13
C LEU A 10 25.80 -33.24 26.15
N LEU A 11 24.49 -33.37 25.86
CA LEU A 11 23.48 -34.26 26.47
C LEU A 11 22.91 -33.89 27.88
N PRO A 12 21.68 -34.34 28.22
CA PRO A 12 20.56 -34.76 27.36
C PRO A 12 19.19 -34.14 27.73
N SER A 13 18.24 -34.18 26.78
CA SER A 13 16.84 -33.82 27.00
C SER A 13 16.13 -34.78 27.96
N PHE A 14 15.20 -34.27 28.79
CA PHE A 14 14.25 -35.09 29.53
C PHE A 14 12.96 -35.29 28.73
N CYS A 15 12.49 -36.54 28.63
CA CYS A 15 11.17 -36.86 28.11
C CYS A 15 10.17 -36.91 29.27
N LEU A 16 9.00 -36.27 29.09
CA LEU A 16 7.86 -36.45 29.99
C LEU A 16 6.67 -36.98 29.17
N THR A 17 6.21 -38.18 29.52
CA THR A 17 5.04 -38.80 28.91
C THR A 17 3.79 -38.53 29.73
N LEU A 18 2.71 -38.11 29.08
CA LEU A 18 1.36 -38.18 29.63
C LEU A 18 0.40 -38.55 28.50
N GLY A 19 -0.27 -39.70 28.64
CA GLY A 19 -1.15 -40.24 27.60
C GLY A 19 -2.63 -40.05 27.91
N CYS A 20 -3.43 -39.82 26.88
CA CYS A 20 -4.88 -40.02 26.90
C CYS A 20 -5.22 -41.29 26.12
N ALA A 21 -6.25 -42.02 26.57
CA ALA A 21 -6.54 -43.36 26.09
C ALA A 21 -7.58 -43.41 24.95
N GLU A 22 -7.51 -44.50 24.18
CA GLU A 22 -8.50 -44.97 23.21
C GLU A 22 -9.88 -45.16 23.86
N GLY A 23 -11.02 -45.18 23.15
CA GLY A 23 -11.25 -45.32 21.72
C GLY A 23 -12.33 -46.40 21.50
N GLY A 24 -13.58 -45.98 21.32
CA GLY A 24 -14.75 -46.88 21.36
C GLY A 24 -14.94 -47.73 20.10
N THR A 25 -15.30 -49.00 20.27
CA THR A 25 -15.40 -49.98 19.17
C THR A 25 -16.77 -50.03 18.49
N ARG A 26 -16.78 -50.12 17.15
CA ARG A 26 -17.89 -50.68 16.34
C ARG A 26 -17.35 -51.35 15.06
N PRO A 27 -17.89 -52.52 14.62
CA PRO A 27 -17.41 -53.26 13.45
C PRO A 27 -18.35 -53.17 12.23
N VAL A 28 -17.80 -53.43 11.02
CA VAL A 28 -18.50 -53.87 9.80
C VAL A 28 -17.57 -54.74 8.92
N ASP A 29 -18.12 -55.68 8.16
CA ASP A 29 -17.39 -56.68 7.35
C ASP A 29 -17.30 -56.32 5.85
N ALA A 30 -16.13 -56.54 5.22
CA ALA A 30 -15.86 -56.96 3.81
C ALA A 30 -14.37 -56.77 3.46
N GLY A 31 -13.70 -57.53 2.56
CA GLY A 31 -14.07 -58.79 1.89
C GLY A 31 -13.28 -59.06 0.59
N GLY A 32 -12.26 -59.96 0.63
CA GLY A 32 -11.42 -60.36 -0.54
C GLY A 32 -10.21 -59.44 -0.79
N ALA A 33 -8.96 -59.89 -1.02
CA ALA A 33 -8.40 -60.85 -2.00
C ALA A 33 -8.38 -60.28 -3.45
N ARG A 34 -7.25 -60.28 -4.20
CA ARG A 34 -5.92 -60.92 -4.03
C ARG A 34 -4.87 -60.34 -5.02
N ASP A 35 -3.56 -60.56 -4.75
CA ASP A 35 -2.44 -60.97 -5.66
C ASP A 35 -2.37 -60.44 -7.13
N THR A 36 -1.23 -60.13 -7.78
CA THR A 36 0.23 -60.37 -7.58
C THR A 36 1.05 -59.33 -8.39
N GLY A 37 2.36 -59.15 -8.13
CA GLY A 37 3.34 -59.07 -9.24
C GLY A 37 4.48 -58.02 -9.20
N SER A 38 5.71 -58.49 -8.99
CA SER A 38 6.97 -57.85 -9.46
C SER A 38 7.91 -58.95 -9.97
N PRO A 39 8.80 -58.66 -10.94
CA PRO A 39 10.25 -58.48 -10.67
C PRO A 39 10.79 -57.18 -11.34
N GLY A 40 12.04 -56.69 -11.21
CA GLY A 40 13.36 -57.34 -11.18
C GLY A 40 13.87 -57.62 -12.61
N VAL A 41 15.11 -57.38 -13.06
CA VAL A 41 16.44 -57.01 -12.49
C VAL A 41 17.22 -56.14 -13.55
N ASP A 42 18.51 -55.76 -13.56
CA ASP A 42 19.76 -56.19 -12.89
C ASP A 42 20.84 -55.05 -12.80
N ALA A 43 22.13 -55.29 -13.11
CA ALA A 43 23.30 -54.46 -12.73
C ALA A 43 24.08 -53.71 -13.87
N SER A 44 25.14 -52.98 -13.46
CA SER A 44 26.15 -52.16 -14.22
C SER A 44 27.26 -53.02 -14.91
N PRO A 45 28.48 -52.56 -15.35
CA PRO A 45 29.22 -51.27 -15.25
C PRO A 45 30.06 -50.87 -16.53
N VAL A 46 31.25 -50.23 -16.34
CA VAL A 46 32.35 -49.75 -17.24
C VAL A 46 32.13 -48.41 -17.97
N ASP A 47 33.00 -47.38 -17.99
CA ASP A 47 34.46 -47.12 -17.76
C ASP A 47 35.28 -46.85 -19.05
N ALA A 48 35.74 -45.60 -19.24
CA ALA A 48 36.94 -45.21 -20.00
C ALA A 48 37.30 -43.69 -19.89
N SER A 49 38.57 -43.38 -19.65
CA SER A 49 39.28 -42.10 -19.96
C SER A 49 40.29 -42.36 -21.10
N PRO A 50 40.82 -41.38 -21.89
CA PRO A 50 41.46 -40.10 -21.49
C PRO A 50 41.05 -38.91 -22.42
N GLY A 51 41.70 -37.74 -22.56
CA GLY A 51 43.01 -37.18 -22.16
C GLY A 51 43.17 -35.71 -22.67
N PRO A 52 44.31 -35.01 -22.42
CA PRO A 52 44.32 -33.53 -22.39
C PRO A 52 45.23 -32.78 -23.39
N ASP A 53 44.84 -31.54 -23.73
CA ASP A 53 45.70 -30.34 -24.00
C ASP A 53 44.76 -29.11 -24.21
N ALA A 54 45.15 -27.84 -24.11
CA ALA A 54 46.43 -27.19 -23.78
C ALA A 54 46.19 -25.82 -23.08
N THR A 55 47.17 -25.32 -22.34
CA THR A 55 47.16 -23.95 -21.75
C THR A 55 47.90 -22.94 -22.63
N VAL A 56 47.39 -21.71 -22.68
CA VAL A 56 48.10 -20.52 -23.24
C VAL A 56 48.23 -19.46 -22.13
N ASP A 57 49.22 -18.58 -22.28
CA ASP A 57 49.91 -17.88 -21.19
C ASP A 57 50.08 -16.37 -21.51
N ILE A 58 50.41 -15.56 -20.48
CA ILE A 58 50.79 -14.11 -20.52
C ILE A 58 49.78 -13.12 -21.14
N ASP A 59 49.74 -11.81 -20.80
CA ASP A 59 50.49 -10.99 -19.83
C ASP A 59 49.58 -9.88 -19.27
N ALA A 60 49.95 -9.28 -18.12
CA ALA A 60 49.25 -8.13 -17.52
C ALA A 60 50.24 -7.08 -17.00
N SER A 61 50.16 -5.85 -17.53
CA SER A 61 51.05 -4.74 -17.14
C SER A 61 50.28 -3.49 -16.71
N SER A 62 50.61 -3.02 -15.51
CA SER A 62 50.21 -1.70 -14.99
C SER A 62 51.09 -0.59 -15.57
N PRO A 63 50.67 0.68 -15.40
CA PRO A 63 51.58 1.62 -14.73
C PRO A 63 50.90 2.40 -13.58
N THR A 64 51.69 3.27 -12.95
CA THR A 64 51.43 3.95 -11.67
C THR A 64 51.46 5.48 -11.78
N ASP A 65 51.18 6.17 -10.66
CA ASP A 65 51.55 7.57 -10.36
C ASP A 65 50.70 8.66 -11.07
N GLY A 66 50.40 9.83 -10.49
CA GLY A 66 50.61 10.31 -9.11
C GLY A 66 50.49 11.84 -8.99
N GLY A 67 50.31 12.35 -7.76
CA GLY A 67 50.56 13.76 -7.41
C GLY A 67 49.35 14.70 -7.23
N ALA A 68 49.47 15.57 -6.22
CA ALA A 68 48.69 16.81 -6.02
C ALA A 68 49.66 18.00 -5.96
N PRO A 69 49.18 19.27 -6.01
CA PRO A 69 49.33 20.11 -4.81
C PRO A 69 48.16 21.10 -4.57
N SER A 70 48.32 22.00 -3.61
CA SER A 70 47.34 22.95 -3.06
C SER A 70 47.33 24.34 -3.72
N ASP A 71 46.28 25.13 -3.38
CA ASP A 71 46.25 26.55 -2.97
C ASP A 71 44.88 27.18 -3.37
N GLY A 72 44.32 28.25 -2.78
CA GLY A 72 44.70 29.02 -1.59
C GLY A 72 43.95 30.38 -1.50
N ALA A 73 43.47 30.75 -0.30
CA ALA A 73 42.95 32.08 0.13
C ALA A 73 41.53 32.57 -0.31
N THR A 74 40.85 33.22 0.65
CA THR A 74 39.70 34.15 0.50
C THR A 74 40.21 35.61 0.45
N PRO A 75 39.38 36.67 0.23
CA PRO A 75 38.76 37.37 1.40
C PRO A 75 37.52 38.30 1.13
N MET A 76 36.91 38.81 2.23
CA MET A 76 35.96 39.97 2.35
C MET A 76 34.58 39.84 1.65
N ASP A 77 33.41 40.01 2.28
CA ASP A 77 32.86 41.05 3.20
C ASP A 77 32.38 42.34 2.50
N ALA A 78 31.05 42.52 2.42
CA ALA A 78 30.37 43.80 2.24
C ALA A 78 28.83 43.75 2.47
N GLY A 79 28.32 44.61 3.37
CA GLY A 79 27.10 45.40 3.11
C GLY A 79 25.74 44.88 3.61
N SER A 80 25.05 45.70 4.41
CA SER A 80 23.66 45.51 4.83
C SER A 80 22.75 46.67 4.40
N SER A 81 21.51 46.33 4.01
CA SER A 81 20.35 47.23 3.90
C SER A 81 19.10 46.32 3.85
N ASP A 82 18.18 46.30 4.82
CA ASP A 82 17.41 47.39 5.45
C ASP A 82 16.59 48.21 4.44
N ALA A 83 15.30 47.86 4.33
CA ALA A 83 14.31 48.55 3.53
C ALA A 83 12.88 48.29 4.07
N GLY A 84 12.43 49.20 4.93
CA GLY A 84 11.05 49.64 5.23
C GLY A 84 9.83 48.77 4.90
N SER A 85 8.95 48.63 5.89
CA SER A 85 7.56 48.18 5.73
C SER A 85 6.68 49.18 4.97
N SER A 86 5.55 48.70 4.46
CA SER A 86 4.39 49.53 4.09
C SER A 86 3.07 48.83 4.41
N ASP A 87 2.21 49.48 5.18
CA ASP A 87 0.87 48.98 5.51
C ASP A 87 -0.06 48.96 4.30
N ALA A 88 -0.92 47.94 4.24
CA ALA A 88 -2.14 47.93 3.42
C ALA A 88 -3.31 47.56 4.35
N GLY A 89 -4.10 48.57 4.74
CA GLY A 89 -5.18 48.41 5.72
C GLY A 89 -6.43 47.72 5.16
N SER A 90 -7.17 47.06 6.05
CA SER A 90 -8.46 46.40 5.77
C SER A 90 -9.51 47.36 5.23
N SER A 91 -10.22 46.98 4.17
CA SER A 91 -11.45 47.65 3.72
C SER A 91 -12.66 47.22 4.54
N ASP A 92 -13.32 48.18 5.15
CA ASP A 92 -14.48 48.00 6.03
C ASP A 92 -15.76 47.63 5.24
N ALA A 93 -16.52 46.66 5.76
CA ALA A 93 -17.72 46.11 5.12
C ALA A 93 -18.95 46.26 6.03
N GLY A 94 -19.58 47.43 5.95
CA GLY A 94 -20.68 47.80 6.83
C GLY A 94 -21.94 46.94 6.67
N SER A 95 -22.51 46.52 7.80
CA SER A 95 -23.76 45.77 7.89
C SER A 95 -24.98 46.60 7.42
N SER A 96 -25.86 46.01 6.62
CA SER A 96 -27.18 46.57 6.32
C SER A 96 -28.17 46.35 7.47
N ASP A 97 -29.02 47.35 7.71
CA ASP A 97 -29.96 47.42 8.84
C ASP A 97 -31.24 46.60 8.60
N ALA A 98 -31.75 45.95 9.66
CA ALA A 98 -32.85 45.00 9.62
C ALA A 98 -34.07 45.53 10.40
N GLY A 99 -34.77 46.51 9.83
CA GLY A 99 -36.04 47.02 10.37
C GLY A 99 -37.20 46.01 10.18
N PRO A 100 -38.08 45.84 11.18
CA PRO A 100 -39.20 44.89 11.10
C PRO A 100 -40.33 45.41 10.20
N SER A 101 -40.97 44.51 9.46
CA SER A 101 -42.23 44.77 8.77
C SER A 101 -43.42 44.75 9.74
N ASP A 102 -44.18 45.84 9.78
CA ASP A 102 -45.31 45.99 10.69
C ASP A 102 -46.54 45.20 10.22
N ALA A 103 -47.32 44.66 11.15
CA ALA A 103 -48.39 43.70 10.85
C ALA A 103 -49.72 44.42 10.54
N GLY A 104 -50.23 44.24 9.32
CA GLY A 104 -51.49 44.86 8.89
C GLY A 104 -52.73 44.18 9.47
N ALA A 105 -53.74 45.01 9.83
CA ALA A 105 -55.12 44.57 10.00
C ALA A 105 -56.09 45.77 9.85
N ASP A 106 -56.78 45.84 8.71
CA ASP A 106 -58.11 46.46 8.63
C ASP A 106 -58.99 45.61 7.70
N ALA A 107 -60.27 45.44 8.07
CA ALA A 107 -61.17 44.43 7.51
C ALA A 107 -62.46 45.09 7.00
N GLY A 108 -62.38 45.66 5.79
CA GLY A 108 -63.55 46.16 5.04
C GLY A 108 -64.36 45.02 4.40
N PRO A 109 -65.70 45.11 4.35
CA PRO A 109 -66.56 44.02 3.91
C PRO A 109 -66.66 43.89 2.37
N SER A 110 -67.11 42.71 1.95
CA SER A 110 -67.33 42.30 0.56
C SER A 110 -68.17 43.29 -0.27
N ASP A 111 -67.63 43.73 -1.39
CA ASP A 111 -68.40 44.34 -2.47
C ASP A 111 -68.63 43.30 -3.58
N ALA A 112 -69.89 43.02 -3.91
CA ALA A 112 -70.26 41.99 -4.90
C ALA A 112 -70.25 42.59 -6.31
N GLY A 113 -69.09 43.09 -6.73
CA GLY A 113 -68.85 43.56 -8.09
C GLY A 113 -68.70 42.38 -9.06
N ALA A 114 -69.48 42.37 -10.15
CA ALA A 114 -69.33 41.39 -11.22
C ALA A 114 -68.27 41.87 -12.22
N ASP A 115 -67.00 41.60 -11.94
CA ASP A 115 -65.89 41.81 -12.85
C ASP A 115 -65.84 40.71 -13.91
N ALA A 116 -66.52 40.96 -15.04
CA ALA A 116 -66.31 40.23 -16.28
C ALA A 116 -64.95 40.58 -16.93
N GLY A 117 -63.88 40.51 -16.14
CA GLY A 117 -62.50 40.45 -16.59
C GLY A 117 -62.09 39.00 -16.88
N THR A 118 -61.09 38.80 -17.71
CA THR A 118 -60.56 37.46 -18.01
C THR A 118 -59.56 37.03 -16.95
N ASP A 119 -60.06 36.74 -15.74
CA ASP A 119 -59.32 35.91 -14.78
C ASP A 119 -59.30 34.46 -15.28
N ALA A 120 -58.35 34.17 -16.16
CA ALA A 120 -57.88 32.83 -16.39
C ALA A 120 -57.00 32.46 -15.18
N GLY A 121 -57.64 32.02 -14.10
CA GLY A 121 -57.00 31.78 -12.80
C GLY A 121 -55.72 30.97 -12.91
N ASP A 122 -54.70 31.42 -12.17
CA ASP A 122 -53.28 31.07 -12.27
C ASP A 122 -53.00 29.76 -13.06
N PRO A 123 -52.56 29.86 -14.33
CA PRO A 123 -52.27 28.71 -15.18
C PRO A 123 -51.22 27.73 -14.63
N CYS A 124 -50.46 28.13 -13.62
CA CYS A 124 -49.45 27.30 -12.96
C CYS A 124 -49.95 26.61 -11.67
N LEU A 125 -51.20 26.83 -11.26
CA LEU A 125 -51.74 26.30 -10.01
C LEU A 125 -51.92 24.77 -10.08
N GLY A 126 -50.95 24.05 -9.52
CA GLY A 126 -50.87 22.59 -9.54
C GLY A 126 -50.07 22.00 -10.71
N VAL A 127 -49.34 22.82 -11.46
CA VAL A 127 -48.42 22.36 -12.52
C VAL A 127 -47.05 22.03 -11.90
N ASP A 128 -46.69 20.75 -11.93
CA ASP A 128 -45.36 20.27 -11.54
C ASP A 128 -44.46 20.19 -12.78
N CYS A 129 -43.36 20.95 -12.77
CA CYS A 129 -42.36 20.99 -13.84
C CYS A 129 -41.02 20.33 -13.46
N SER A 130 -40.90 19.69 -12.28
CA SER A 130 -39.67 19.02 -11.84
C SER A 130 -39.19 17.93 -12.81
N GLY A 131 -40.11 17.32 -13.58
CA GLY A 131 -39.77 16.43 -14.71
C GLY A 131 -39.06 17.11 -15.90
N SER A 132 -38.80 18.42 -15.82
CA SER A 132 -37.96 19.20 -16.76
C SER A 132 -36.70 19.77 -16.08
N ASP A 133 -36.41 19.40 -14.82
CA ASP A 133 -35.14 19.71 -14.18
C ASP A 133 -33.99 18.95 -14.85
N GLY A 134 -32.83 19.60 -14.91
CA GLY A 134 -31.58 19.01 -15.39
C GLY A 134 -30.37 19.57 -14.65
N LEU A 135 -29.17 19.12 -15.02
CA LEU A 135 -27.94 19.56 -14.37
C LEU A 135 -27.75 21.08 -14.45
N CYS A 136 -28.08 21.72 -15.57
CA CYS A 136 -28.00 23.17 -15.76
C CYS A 136 -29.32 23.90 -16.05
N VAL A 137 -30.46 23.24 -15.88
CA VAL A 137 -31.78 23.86 -16.02
C VAL A 137 -32.70 23.50 -14.85
N VAL A 138 -33.64 24.39 -14.56
CA VAL A 138 -34.74 24.16 -13.62
C VAL A 138 -36.08 24.30 -14.36
N GLY A 139 -36.97 23.34 -14.14
CA GLY A 139 -38.31 23.32 -14.70
C GLY A 139 -39.23 24.29 -13.98
N ARG A 140 -39.74 25.29 -14.72
CA ARG A 140 -40.63 26.33 -14.21
C ARG A 140 -41.90 26.38 -15.06
N CYS A 141 -43.05 26.65 -14.45
CA CYS A 141 -44.25 26.94 -15.22
C CYS A 141 -44.27 28.40 -15.71
N ASP A 142 -44.60 28.61 -16.99
CA ASP A 142 -44.85 29.93 -17.57
C ASP A 142 -46.26 30.44 -17.17
N PRO A 143 -46.36 31.53 -16.37
CA PRO A 143 -47.65 32.06 -15.93
C PRO A 143 -48.51 32.66 -17.06
N ALA A 144 -47.96 32.85 -18.27
CA ALA A 144 -48.74 33.30 -19.43
C ALA A 144 -49.43 32.15 -20.18
N THR A 145 -49.00 30.90 -20.01
CA THR A 145 -49.49 29.75 -20.81
C THR A 145 -49.82 28.48 -20.01
N GLY A 146 -49.34 28.34 -18.77
CA GLY A 146 -49.46 27.11 -17.97
C GLY A 146 -48.55 25.98 -18.44
N ALA A 147 -47.64 26.23 -19.39
CA ALA A 147 -46.70 25.25 -19.90
C ALA A 147 -45.43 25.21 -19.04
N CYS A 148 -44.81 24.02 -18.92
CA CYS A 148 -43.47 23.91 -18.39
C CYS A 148 -42.44 24.44 -19.40
N VAL A 149 -41.60 25.35 -18.92
CA VAL A 149 -40.41 25.89 -19.57
C VAL A 149 -39.19 25.60 -18.69
N THR A 150 -38.00 25.80 -19.24
CA THR A 150 -36.73 25.59 -18.51
C THR A 150 -35.99 26.92 -18.39
N ASP A 151 -35.77 27.38 -17.15
CA ASP A 151 -34.85 28.47 -16.88
C ASP A 151 -33.43 27.90 -16.67
N PRO A 152 -32.36 28.59 -17.10
CA PRO A 152 -31.00 28.19 -16.81
C PRO A 152 -30.71 28.30 -15.29
N ARG A 153 -29.91 27.37 -14.76
CA ARG A 153 -29.27 27.56 -13.44
C ARG A 153 -28.25 28.71 -13.52
N PRO A 154 -27.90 29.34 -12.38
CA PRO A 154 -26.87 30.39 -12.36
C PRO A 154 -25.55 29.90 -12.97
N ASP A 155 -24.90 30.76 -13.75
CA ASP A 155 -23.59 30.44 -14.32
C ASP A 155 -22.57 30.13 -13.21
N GLY A 156 -21.71 29.13 -13.41
CA GLY A 156 -20.79 28.61 -12.39
C GLY A 156 -21.42 27.65 -11.38
N THR A 157 -22.71 27.28 -11.52
CA THR A 157 -23.26 26.12 -10.80
C THR A 157 -22.56 24.86 -11.28
N SER A 158 -22.00 24.03 -10.38
CA SER A 158 -21.41 22.74 -10.78
C SER A 158 -22.47 21.82 -11.41
N CYS A 159 -22.12 21.22 -12.54
CA CYS A 159 -22.91 20.22 -13.26
C CYS A 159 -22.11 18.96 -13.58
N ASP A 160 -20.91 18.87 -13.01
CA ASP A 160 -19.97 17.77 -13.08
C ASP A 160 -20.64 16.44 -12.69
N ALA A 161 -20.38 15.42 -13.51
CA ALA A 161 -20.93 14.08 -13.37
C ALA A 161 -19.89 13.04 -12.90
N ASP A 162 -18.60 13.37 -12.93
CA ASP A 162 -17.51 12.54 -12.40
C ASP A 162 -16.42 13.43 -11.75
N PRO A 163 -16.65 13.93 -10.52
CA PRO A 163 -15.68 14.78 -9.80
C PRO A 163 -14.34 14.09 -9.45
N GLY A 164 -14.15 12.84 -9.88
CA GLY A 164 -12.87 12.13 -9.82
C GLY A 164 -11.95 12.44 -11.01
N ASP A 165 -12.43 13.04 -12.10
CA ASP A 165 -11.60 13.45 -13.23
C ASP A 165 -11.05 14.90 -13.10
N CYS A 166 -10.29 15.35 -14.11
CA CYS A 166 -9.60 16.65 -14.11
C CYS A 166 -10.28 17.72 -14.98
N VAL A 167 -11.60 17.60 -15.17
CA VAL A 167 -12.46 18.44 -16.03
C VAL A 167 -13.69 18.91 -15.24
N SER A 168 -13.52 19.99 -14.47
CA SER A 168 -14.62 20.60 -13.73
C SER A 168 -15.66 21.22 -14.67
N SER A 169 -16.76 20.52 -14.95
CA SER A 169 -17.86 21.07 -15.77
C SER A 169 -18.79 21.95 -14.94
N THR A 170 -19.09 23.15 -15.45
CA THR A 170 -20.00 24.12 -14.82
C THR A 170 -21.07 24.60 -15.77
N CYS A 171 -22.17 25.10 -15.22
CA CYS A 171 -23.25 25.67 -16.01
C CYS A 171 -22.84 26.99 -16.62
N GLN A 172 -23.07 27.15 -17.91
CA GLN A 172 -22.96 28.41 -18.64
C GLN A 172 -24.15 28.53 -19.60
N ALA A 173 -24.94 29.60 -19.46
CA ALA A 173 -26.16 29.88 -20.24
C ALA A 173 -27.22 28.75 -20.27
N GLY A 174 -27.20 27.83 -19.30
CA GLY A 174 -28.11 26.68 -19.21
C GLY A 174 -27.61 25.38 -19.82
N THR A 175 -26.45 25.40 -20.50
CA THR A 175 -25.69 24.21 -20.87
C THR A 175 -24.66 23.88 -19.79
N CYS A 176 -24.36 22.59 -19.61
CA CYS A 176 -23.17 22.18 -18.87
C CYS A 176 -21.99 22.28 -19.85
N GLU A 177 -20.99 23.07 -19.52
CA GLU A 177 -19.80 23.29 -20.34
C GLU A 177 -18.55 22.88 -19.53
N ASP A 178 -17.67 22.14 -20.19
CA ASP A 178 -16.40 21.70 -19.61
C ASP A 178 -15.47 22.92 -19.49
N GLU A 179 -15.08 23.31 -18.27
CA GLU A 179 -13.96 24.23 -18.13
C GLU A 179 -12.66 23.51 -18.52
N THR A 180 -11.66 24.30 -18.94
CA THR A 180 -10.44 23.75 -19.56
C THR A 180 -9.72 22.79 -18.62
N VAL A 181 -9.41 21.58 -19.14
CA VAL A 181 -8.57 20.56 -18.48
C VAL A 181 -7.41 21.23 -17.73
N ALA A 182 -7.32 20.97 -16.43
CA ALA A 182 -6.38 21.66 -15.57
C ALA A 182 -4.93 21.33 -15.98
N ASP A 183 -4.16 22.33 -16.40
CA ASP A 183 -2.78 22.15 -16.88
C ASP A 183 -1.82 21.90 -15.71
N CYS A 184 -1.77 20.64 -15.30
CA CYS A 184 -0.93 20.15 -14.20
C CYS A 184 0.58 20.24 -14.50
N THR A 185 1.02 20.61 -15.72
CA THR A 185 2.44 20.62 -16.10
C THR A 185 3.26 21.73 -15.42
N LEU A 186 2.60 22.65 -14.70
CA LEU A 186 3.23 23.70 -13.90
C LEU A 186 3.44 23.33 -12.41
N CYS A 187 3.04 22.12 -11.99
CA CYS A 187 3.29 21.59 -10.65
C CYS A 187 4.35 20.49 -10.70
N ASP A 188 5.41 20.60 -9.91
CA ASP A 188 6.38 19.51 -9.71
C ASP A 188 5.65 18.28 -9.11
N GLY A 189 5.37 17.28 -9.94
CA GLY A 189 4.60 16.08 -9.60
C GLY A 189 3.28 15.91 -10.37
N GLY A 190 2.63 17.00 -10.80
CA GLY A 190 1.61 16.99 -11.86
C GLY A 190 0.35 16.11 -11.69
N VAL A 191 -0.12 15.83 -10.48
CA VAL A 191 -1.36 15.05 -10.23
C VAL A 191 -2.54 15.99 -9.87
N CYS A 192 -3.76 15.65 -10.32
CA CYS A 192 -5.01 16.28 -9.90
C CYS A 192 -5.86 15.27 -9.09
N SER A 193 -6.67 15.78 -8.16
CA SER A 193 -7.66 15.00 -7.40
C SER A 193 -8.82 15.93 -7.01
N ALA A 194 -10.05 15.41 -7.00
CA ALA A 194 -11.27 16.17 -6.70
C ALA A 194 -11.37 17.51 -7.46
N GLY A 195 -11.12 17.49 -8.77
CA GLY A 195 -11.17 18.66 -9.65
C GLY A 195 -10.18 19.80 -9.34
N SER A 196 -9.13 19.56 -8.53
CA SER A 196 -8.20 20.62 -8.08
C SER A 196 -6.73 20.27 -8.29
N CYS A 197 -5.98 21.18 -8.94
CA CYS A 197 -4.51 21.14 -8.92
C CYS A 197 -3.97 21.61 -7.56
N GLY A 198 -2.92 20.98 -7.06
CA GLY A 198 -2.24 21.43 -5.85
C GLY A 198 -2.90 21.00 -4.54
N ALA A 199 -3.84 20.05 -4.58
CA ALA A 199 -4.00 19.12 -3.47
C ALA A 199 -2.69 18.32 -3.35
N ALA A 200 -1.75 18.83 -2.55
CA ALA A 200 -0.51 18.12 -2.29
C ALA A 200 -0.85 16.73 -1.75
N PRO A 201 -0.15 15.66 -2.17
CA PRO A 201 -0.20 14.42 -1.42
C PRO A 201 0.27 14.77 0.00
N THR A 202 -0.61 14.56 0.99
CA THR A 202 -0.11 14.05 2.26
C THR A 202 0.59 12.75 1.90
N GLU A 203 1.92 12.80 1.92
CA GLU A 203 2.75 11.83 1.21
C GLU A 203 2.47 10.39 1.65
N ILE A 204 3.01 9.42 0.91
CA ILE A 204 3.17 8.04 1.37
C ILE A 204 3.89 8.11 2.73
N LEU A 205 3.12 8.05 3.83
CA LEU A 205 3.58 8.58 5.13
C LEU A 205 4.54 7.59 5.78
N PHE A 206 5.79 7.66 5.38
CA PHE A 206 6.88 7.03 6.12
C PHE A 206 7.14 7.81 7.40
N SER A 207 6.99 7.16 8.55
CA SER A 207 7.42 7.70 9.85
C SER A 207 7.96 6.60 10.76
N GLY A 208 9.29 6.56 10.89
CA GLY A 208 10.01 5.94 12.01
C GLY A 208 10.26 6.93 13.16
N PHE A 209 9.52 8.05 13.23
CA PHE A 209 9.57 9.02 14.33
C PHE A 209 10.95 9.66 14.66
N GLU A 210 11.95 9.50 13.79
CA GLU A 210 13.36 9.92 14.00
C GLU A 210 13.58 11.42 14.23
N GLY A 211 12.58 12.27 13.97
CA GLY A 211 12.60 13.68 14.39
C GLY A 211 12.60 13.88 15.92
N GLY A 212 12.34 12.82 16.71
CA GLY A 212 12.24 12.87 18.17
C GLY A 212 10.95 13.53 18.69
N ALA A 213 10.00 13.78 17.80
CA ALA A 213 8.68 14.36 18.05
C ALA A 213 7.71 13.89 16.95
N PHE A 214 6.40 14.08 17.16
CA PHE A 214 5.40 13.83 16.12
C PHE A 214 5.36 15.00 15.12
N ASP A 215 5.40 14.68 13.83
CA ASP A 215 5.29 15.65 12.74
C ASP A 215 3.86 16.21 12.56
N ALA A 216 3.74 17.27 11.76
CA ALA A 216 2.44 17.86 11.44
C ALA A 216 1.54 16.85 10.69
N GLY A 217 0.31 16.66 11.18
CA GLY A 217 -0.65 15.67 10.69
C GLY A 217 -0.91 14.54 11.69
N TRP A 218 0.06 14.24 12.55
CA TRP A 218 -0.14 13.37 13.71
C TRP A 218 -0.88 14.11 14.83
N THR A 219 -1.86 13.46 15.45
CA THR A 219 -2.59 14.01 16.60
C THR A 219 -2.78 12.95 17.69
N THR A 220 -2.84 13.38 18.95
CA THR A 220 -2.98 12.49 20.11
C THR A 220 -4.15 12.92 20.99
N SER A 221 -4.85 11.94 21.56
CA SER A 221 -6.10 12.13 22.33
C SER A 221 -6.35 10.98 23.30
N GLY A 222 -7.36 11.13 24.16
CA GLY A 222 -7.71 10.16 25.20
C GLY A 222 -7.32 10.64 26.60
N ASP A 223 -7.12 9.71 27.52
CA ASP A 223 -6.81 9.94 28.94
C ASP A 223 -5.37 10.41 29.18
N ALA A 224 -4.45 10.02 28.29
CA ALA A 224 -3.07 10.46 28.23
C ALA A 224 -2.64 10.67 26.76
N ASN A 225 -1.54 11.38 26.54
CA ASN A 225 -0.97 11.54 25.20
C ASN A 225 0.04 10.44 24.89
N TRP A 226 0.05 9.95 23.65
CA TRP A 226 1.17 9.23 23.08
C TRP A 226 2.41 10.13 23.03
N ILE A 227 3.60 9.52 23.01
CA ILE A 227 4.89 10.21 22.96
C ILE A 227 5.83 9.56 21.94
N VAL A 228 6.75 10.33 21.37
CA VAL A 228 7.94 9.77 20.70
C VAL A 228 9.02 9.50 21.75
N THR A 229 9.65 8.34 21.68
CA THR A 229 10.60 7.84 22.68
C THR A 229 11.78 7.12 22.03
N SER A 230 12.97 7.22 22.63
CA SER A 230 14.15 6.44 22.24
C SER A 230 14.32 5.13 23.03
N VAL A 231 13.22 4.65 23.61
CA VAL A 231 13.15 3.41 24.37
C VAL A 231 12.47 2.34 23.51
N ARG A 232 13.22 1.27 23.21
CA ARG A 232 12.77 0.05 22.51
C ARG A 232 12.48 0.17 21.01
N SER A 233 12.90 1.21 20.28
CA SER A 233 12.63 1.33 18.84
C SER A 233 13.02 0.09 18.01
N TYR A 234 12.32 -0.10 16.90
CA TYR A 234 12.62 -1.09 15.87
C TYR A 234 13.54 -0.48 14.80
N GLY A 235 13.15 0.69 14.30
CA GLY A 235 13.94 1.55 13.45
C GLY A 235 14.95 2.39 14.24
N GLY A 236 15.80 3.07 13.48
CA GLY A 236 16.74 4.13 13.90
C GLY A 236 17.09 4.23 15.39
N SER A 237 16.54 5.25 16.05
CA SER A 237 16.77 5.66 17.43
C SER A 237 15.49 6.03 18.19
N PHE A 238 14.35 6.14 17.52
CA PHE A 238 13.06 6.58 18.06
C PHE A 238 11.90 5.69 17.59
N CYS A 239 10.80 5.73 18.33
CA CYS A 239 9.52 5.10 17.98
C CYS A 239 8.38 5.83 18.72
N ALA A 240 7.12 5.53 18.38
CA ALA A 240 5.97 6.05 19.10
C ALA A 240 5.52 5.07 20.21
N GLN A 241 5.21 5.60 21.40
CA GLN A 241 4.72 4.86 22.57
C GLN A 241 3.37 5.41 23.03
N SER A 242 2.48 4.53 23.49
CA SER A 242 1.24 4.87 24.19
C SER A 242 1.50 5.74 25.43
N GLY A 243 0.57 6.65 25.73
CA GLY A 243 0.60 7.39 27.00
C GLY A 243 0.35 6.47 28.21
N ASP A 244 0.96 6.79 29.35
CA ASP A 244 0.73 6.08 30.61
C ASP A 244 -0.75 6.25 31.05
N ILE A 245 -1.54 5.18 31.03
CA ILE A 245 -2.97 5.18 31.36
C ILE A 245 -3.33 4.16 32.46
N GLY A 246 -4.35 4.47 33.26
CA GLY A 246 -4.87 3.57 34.30
C GLY A 246 -5.96 2.60 33.80
N PRO A 247 -6.54 1.80 34.71
CA PRO A 247 -7.62 0.87 34.36
C PRO A 247 -8.86 1.58 33.79
N SER A 248 -9.48 0.97 32.78
CA SER A 248 -10.66 1.47 32.05
C SER A 248 -10.45 2.83 31.35
N GLN A 249 -9.21 3.14 31.00
CA GLN A 249 -8.83 4.33 30.23
C GLN A 249 -8.34 3.94 28.83
N SER A 250 -8.19 4.94 27.95
CA SER A 250 -7.67 4.74 26.59
C SER A 250 -6.83 5.92 26.11
N THR A 251 -5.86 5.66 25.23
CA THR A 251 -5.01 6.69 24.63
C THR A 251 -4.81 6.39 23.14
N SER A 252 -5.01 7.41 22.30
CA SER A 252 -5.02 7.30 20.84
C SER A 252 -3.98 8.19 20.18
N LEU A 253 -3.30 7.64 19.18
CA LEU A 253 -2.54 8.34 18.16
C LEU A 253 -3.30 8.24 16.84
N ARG A 254 -3.44 9.35 16.12
CA ARG A 254 -4.14 9.43 14.82
C ARG A 254 -3.29 10.08 13.75
N ALA A 255 -3.45 9.62 12.51
CA ALA A 255 -3.00 10.31 11.31
C ALA A 255 -3.98 10.03 10.15
N THR A 256 -4.16 11.00 9.26
CA THR A 256 -4.88 10.79 7.99
C THR A 256 -3.87 10.36 6.92
N LEU A 257 -4.10 9.22 6.28
CA LEU A 257 -3.23 8.69 5.23
C LEU A 257 -3.95 8.75 3.88
N THR A 258 -3.26 9.17 2.81
CA THR A 258 -3.81 9.15 1.45
C THR A 258 -3.11 8.07 0.63
N ALA A 259 -3.83 6.98 0.34
CA ALA A 259 -3.37 5.91 -0.53
C ALA A 259 -3.69 6.26 -1.99
N PRO A 260 -2.68 6.42 -2.89
CA PRO A 260 -2.92 6.81 -4.28
C PRO A 260 -3.46 5.67 -5.16
N VAL A 261 -3.34 4.43 -4.69
CA VAL A 261 -3.86 3.17 -5.22
C VAL A 261 -4.23 2.29 -4.02
N ASP A 262 -4.89 1.14 -4.26
CA ASP A 262 -5.09 0.14 -3.21
C ASP A 262 -3.75 -0.24 -2.57
N ALA A 263 -3.70 -0.29 -1.25
CA ALA A 263 -2.48 -0.31 -0.45
C ALA A 263 -2.62 -1.19 0.79
N ALA A 264 -1.53 -1.36 1.53
CA ALA A 264 -1.55 -1.81 2.91
C ALA A 264 -0.86 -0.76 3.77
N LEU A 265 -1.50 -0.36 4.87
CA LEU A 265 -0.81 0.25 5.99
C LEU A 265 0.10 -0.81 6.61
N ALA A 266 1.40 -0.56 6.58
CA ALA A 266 2.42 -1.38 7.19
C ALA A 266 3.10 -0.63 8.34
N PHE A 267 3.31 -1.29 9.47
CA PHE A 267 4.11 -0.78 10.58
C PHE A 267 4.59 -1.94 11.46
N TRP A 268 5.59 -1.71 12.30
CA TRP A 268 5.98 -2.64 13.34
C TRP A 268 5.26 -2.29 14.65
N ALA A 269 4.85 -3.30 15.42
CA ALA A 269 4.19 -3.14 16.71
C ALA A 269 4.85 -3.99 17.80
N LEU A 270 4.95 -3.45 19.01
CA LEU A 270 5.42 -4.15 20.21
C LEU A 270 4.39 -3.94 21.32
N THR A 271 4.06 -5.02 22.04
CA THR A 271 3.14 -4.96 23.18
C THR A 271 3.80 -5.48 24.45
N SER A 272 3.48 -4.85 25.59
CA SER A 272 3.90 -5.30 26.91
C SER A 272 2.78 -5.04 27.92
N SER A 273 1.63 -5.68 27.68
CA SER A 273 0.32 -5.42 28.29
C SER A 273 -0.38 -6.72 28.75
N GLU A 274 -1.53 -6.70 29.44
CA GLU A 274 -2.21 -7.97 29.77
C GLU A 274 -2.84 -8.65 28.54
N SER A 275 -2.48 -9.93 28.33
CA SER A 275 -2.83 -10.68 27.12
C SER A 275 -4.32 -11.03 27.06
N GLY A 276 -5.01 -10.51 26.05
CA GLY A 276 -6.45 -10.65 25.85
C GLY A 276 -7.31 -9.60 26.57
N TYR A 277 -6.71 -8.56 27.16
CA TYR A 277 -7.40 -7.56 27.98
C TYR A 277 -6.94 -6.13 27.66
N ASP A 278 -5.65 -5.83 27.77
CA ASP A 278 -5.07 -4.53 27.47
C ASP A 278 -4.54 -4.52 26.02
N GLU A 279 -5.26 -3.91 25.08
CA GLU A 279 -5.01 -4.06 23.65
C GLU A 279 -4.49 -2.79 22.97
N LEU A 280 -3.46 -2.97 22.13
CA LEU A 280 -3.22 -2.08 20.98
C LEU A 280 -4.22 -2.45 19.89
N GLU A 281 -5.20 -1.59 19.67
CA GLU A 281 -6.17 -1.66 18.59
C GLU A 281 -5.72 -0.80 17.39
N VAL A 282 -6.00 -1.28 16.18
CA VAL A 282 -5.90 -0.48 14.95
C VAL A 282 -7.31 -0.25 14.41
N TRP A 283 -7.62 1.02 14.15
CA TRP A 283 -8.89 1.45 13.59
C TRP A 283 -8.65 2.19 12.27
N VAL A 284 -9.50 1.94 11.27
CA VAL A 284 -9.53 2.58 9.96
C VAL A 284 -10.94 3.10 9.74
N ASP A 285 -11.09 4.41 9.49
CA ASP A 285 -12.37 5.09 9.25
C ASP A 285 -13.43 4.83 10.34
N GLY A 286 -12.99 4.63 11.58
CA GLY A 286 -13.84 4.30 12.73
C GLY A 286 -14.21 2.81 12.86
N GLY A 287 -13.68 1.91 12.02
CA GLY A 287 -13.80 0.46 12.15
C GLY A 287 -12.51 -0.18 12.69
N ARG A 288 -12.62 -1.00 13.75
CA ARG A 288 -11.49 -1.76 14.34
C ARG A 288 -11.10 -2.93 13.43
N VAL A 289 -9.91 -2.88 12.84
CA VAL A 289 -9.42 -3.86 11.84
C VAL A 289 -8.43 -4.87 12.41
N ALA A 290 -7.64 -4.49 13.42
CA ALA A 290 -6.67 -5.37 14.07
C ALA A 290 -6.58 -5.07 15.58
N ALA A 291 -6.09 -6.03 16.37
CA ALA A 291 -5.73 -5.82 17.77
C ALA A 291 -4.64 -6.79 18.23
N ARG A 292 -3.81 -6.36 19.19
CA ARG A 292 -2.67 -7.11 19.74
C ARG A 292 -2.54 -6.84 21.25
N SER A 293 -2.18 -7.85 22.04
CA SER A 293 -1.98 -7.72 23.50
C SER A 293 -1.09 -8.82 24.06
N GLY A 294 -0.39 -8.52 25.17
CA GLY A 294 0.37 -9.50 25.94
C GLY A 294 1.78 -9.09 26.32
N THR A 295 2.43 -9.95 27.10
CA THR A 295 3.80 -9.75 27.59
C THR A 295 4.74 -10.82 27.03
N GLY A 296 5.58 -10.47 26.06
CA GLY A 296 6.67 -11.35 25.62
C GLY A 296 6.90 -11.48 24.11
N GLY A 297 6.24 -10.67 23.27
CA GLY A 297 6.66 -10.49 21.89
C GLY A 297 7.98 -9.73 21.80
N ASP A 298 8.74 -10.01 20.74
CA ASP A 298 9.58 -9.00 20.09
C ASP A 298 8.68 -8.06 19.26
N TRP A 299 9.27 -7.18 18.46
CA TRP A 299 8.53 -6.43 17.45
C TRP A 299 7.94 -7.38 16.40
N GLU A 300 6.64 -7.23 16.10
CA GLU A 300 5.94 -7.97 15.05
C GLU A 300 5.39 -7.02 13.98
N PRO A 301 5.36 -7.42 12.70
CA PRO A 301 4.79 -6.60 11.64
C PRO A 301 3.26 -6.58 11.74
N VAL A 302 2.67 -5.48 11.29
CA VAL A 302 1.23 -5.30 11.15
C VAL A 302 0.96 -4.82 9.73
N LEU A 303 0.09 -5.53 9.02
CA LEU A 303 -0.37 -5.21 7.69
C LEU A 303 -1.89 -5.05 7.73
N VAL A 304 -2.39 -3.93 7.21
CA VAL A 304 -3.82 -3.58 7.16
C VAL A 304 -4.15 -3.12 5.75
N PRO A 305 -4.92 -3.88 4.96
CA PRO A 305 -5.36 -3.45 3.63
C PRO A 305 -6.18 -2.16 3.69
N LEU A 306 -5.89 -1.24 2.76
CA LEU A 306 -6.57 0.02 2.53
C LEU A 306 -6.93 0.12 1.04
N SER A 307 -8.06 0.74 0.72
CA SER A 307 -8.40 1.11 -0.66
C SER A 307 -7.61 2.33 -1.12
N ALA A 308 -7.62 2.62 -2.42
CA ALA A 308 -7.28 3.95 -2.92
C ALA A 308 -8.22 5.01 -2.27
N GLY A 309 -7.65 6.08 -1.74
CA GLY A 309 -8.39 7.15 -1.06
C GLY A 309 -7.71 7.68 0.21
N ALA A 310 -8.39 8.61 0.88
CA ALA A 310 -7.97 9.13 2.18
C ALA A 310 -8.65 8.36 3.32
N HIS A 311 -7.86 7.91 4.30
CA HIS A 311 -8.29 7.10 5.43
C HIS A 311 -7.90 7.74 6.78
N ASP A 312 -8.80 7.74 7.76
CA ASP A 312 -8.47 8.09 9.15
C ASP A 312 -7.95 6.86 9.88
N ILE A 313 -6.67 6.89 10.27
CA ILE A 313 -6.01 5.80 10.97
C ILE A 313 -5.86 6.17 12.44
N GLU A 314 -6.28 5.28 13.33
CA GLU A 314 -6.11 5.38 14.77
C GLU A 314 -5.42 4.14 15.34
N TRP A 315 -4.31 4.35 16.02
CA TRP A 315 -3.70 3.39 16.94
C TRP A 315 -4.16 3.74 18.35
N ARG A 316 -4.93 2.86 18.99
CA ARG A 316 -5.47 3.07 20.33
C ARG A 316 -4.93 2.01 21.28
N TYR A 317 -4.35 2.43 22.41
CA TYR A 317 -4.15 1.54 23.55
C TYR A 317 -5.36 1.68 24.49
N THR A 318 -6.03 0.58 24.79
CA THR A 318 -7.22 0.52 25.65
C THR A 318 -6.97 -0.47 26.78
N LYS A 319 -7.26 -0.07 28.03
CA LYS A 319 -7.08 -0.92 29.22
C LYS A 319 -8.36 -1.49 29.81
N ASP A 320 -8.23 -2.68 30.40
CA ASP A 320 -9.26 -3.41 31.14
C ASP A 320 -9.64 -2.76 32.50
N GLY A 321 -10.65 -3.29 33.19
CA GLY A 321 -11.06 -2.87 34.53
C GLY A 321 -10.05 -3.13 35.67
N SER A 322 -9.09 -4.03 35.54
CA SER A 322 -8.13 -4.33 36.62
C SER A 322 -6.95 -5.21 36.19
N VAL A 323 -5.80 -5.00 36.85
CA VAL A 323 -4.47 -5.63 36.61
C VAL A 323 -3.61 -4.79 35.67
N ASP A 324 -2.31 -4.77 35.95
CA ASP A 324 -1.28 -4.15 35.13
C ASP A 324 -0.24 -5.25 34.87
N SER A 325 0.19 -5.44 33.61
CA SER A 325 1.11 -6.52 33.23
C SER A 325 2.21 -6.02 32.30
N GLY A 326 3.41 -6.57 32.44
CA GLY A 326 4.57 -6.21 31.61
C GLY A 326 5.14 -4.84 31.95
N LEU A 327 5.10 -3.92 30.98
CA LEU A 327 5.40 -2.50 31.15
C LEU A 327 4.16 -1.61 31.06
N ASP A 328 2.98 -2.20 30.84
CA ASP A 328 1.70 -1.50 30.70
C ASP A 328 1.68 -0.46 29.57
N ALA A 329 2.33 -0.81 28.46
CA ALA A 329 2.49 0.07 27.31
C ALA A 329 2.65 -0.71 26.00
N VAL A 330 2.43 -0.01 24.90
CA VAL A 330 2.57 -0.49 23.53
C VAL A 330 3.33 0.53 22.70
N TRP A 331 4.04 0.05 21.67
CA TRP A 331 4.84 0.87 20.76
C TRP A 331 4.49 0.56 19.31
N ILE A 332 4.60 1.57 18.44
CA ILE A 332 4.56 1.43 16.99
C ILE A 332 5.78 2.12 16.35
N ASP A 333 6.23 1.62 15.21
CA ASP A 333 7.40 2.13 14.51
C ASP A 333 7.36 1.84 13.00
N GLU A 334 8.19 2.53 12.22
CA GLU A 334 8.36 2.34 10.77
C GLU A 334 7.03 2.30 9.99
N VAL A 335 6.11 3.20 10.38
CA VAL A 335 4.77 3.35 9.79
C VAL A 335 4.91 3.80 8.34
N ARG A 336 4.20 3.16 7.41
CA ARG A 336 4.22 3.47 5.97
C ARG A 336 3.00 2.93 5.22
N LEU A 337 2.70 3.51 4.06
CA LEU A 337 1.84 2.88 3.07
C LEU A 337 2.68 2.04 2.11
N VAL A 338 2.28 0.79 1.90
CA VAL A 338 2.82 -0.13 0.90
C VAL A 338 1.77 -0.26 -0.22
N PRO A 339 1.99 0.31 -1.42
CA PRO A 339 1.08 0.08 -2.55
C PRO A 339 0.90 -1.42 -2.78
N GLN A 340 -0.32 -1.91 -2.99
CA GLN A 340 -0.53 -3.33 -3.23
C GLN A 340 -0.15 -3.67 -4.69
N PRO A 341 0.57 -4.78 -4.93
CA PRO A 341 0.86 -5.89 -4.02
C PRO A 341 2.33 -5.85 -3.54
N GLY A 342 2.72 -4.80 -2.80
CA GLY A 342 4.13 -4.53 -2.46
C GLY A 342 4.83 -5.57 -1.59
N PHE A 343 4.09 -6.49 -0.98
CA PHE A 343 4.61 -7.77 -0.51
C PHE A 343 3.66 -8.90 -0.94
N ILE A 344 4.20 -10.05 -1.40
CA ILE A 344 3.42 -11.18 -1.94
C ILE A 344 3.97 -12.53 -1.42
N ASP A 345 3.23 -13.12 -0.47
CA ASP A 345 3.50 -14.45 0.13
C ASP A 345 2.59 -15.57 -0.40
N PHE A 346 1.62 -15.22 -1.27
CA PHE A 346 0.66 -16.15 -1.86
C PHE A 346 -0.23 -16.94 -0.87
N GLU A 347 -0.25 -16.59 0.43
CA GLU A 347 -0.93 -17.40 1.46
C GLU A 347 -2.47 -17.39 1.36
N ASP A 348 -3.04 -16.51 0.53
CA ASP A 348 -4.47 -16.55 0.15
C ASP A 348 -4.82 -17.70 -0.82
N GLY A 349 -3.80 -18.39 -1.36
CA GLY A 349 -3.94 -19.49 -2.31
C GLY A 349 -4.19 -19.06 -3.75
N THR A 350 -3.89 -17.82 -4.12
CA THR A 350 -4.16 -17.23 -5.44
C THR A 350 -2.94 -16.53 -6.04
N LEU A 351 -3.05 -16.14 -7.32
CA LEU A 351 -2.19 -15.13 -7.94
C LEU A 351 -3.02 -13.85 -8.18
N SER A 352 -3.60 -13.29 -7.12
CA SER A 352 -4.42 -12.08 -7.19
C SER A 352 -3.60 -10.79 -7.01
N GLY A 353 -4.25 -9.63 -6.92
CA GLY A 353 -3.59 -8.32 -6.92
C GLY A 353 -3.10 -7.90 -8.31
N ALA A 354 -2.01 -7.12 -8.38
CA ALA A 354 -1.44 -6.63 -9.65
C ALA A 354 -0.52 -7.66 -10.36
N LEU A 355 -0.59 -8.94 -9.99
CA LEU A 355 0.11 -9.99 -10.73
C LEU A 355 -0.70 -10.43 -11.95
N SER A 356 -0.03 -10.56 -13.09
CA SER A 356 -0.58 -11.18 -14.30
C SER A 356 0.27 -12.37 -14.72
N THR A 357 -0.32 -13.36 -15.40
CA THR A 357 0.41 -14.55 -15.82
C THR A 357 -0.08 -15.09 -17.17
N GLY A 358 0.83 -15.77 -17.90
CA GLY A 358 0.56 -16.33 -19.21
C GLY A 358 1.73 -17.09 -19.80
N GLY A 359 1.80 -17.13 -21.13
CA GLY A 359 2.67 -18.01 -21.91
C GLY A 359 1.84 -19.10 -22.58
N ASP A 360 2.43 -20.27 -22.83
CA ASP A 360 1.70 -21.47 -23.28
C ASP A 360 0.76 -21.98 -22.18
N ILE A 361 1.23 -21.96 -20.93
CA ILE A 361 0.47 -22.25 -19.70
C ILE A 361 0.99 -21.27 -18.64
N GLY A 362 0.09 -20.53 -17.99
CA GLY A 362 0.44 -19.60 -16.91
C GLY A 362 0.94 -20.29 -15.63
N TRP A 363 1.50 -19.48 -14.74
CA TRP A 363 1.84 -19.83 -13.37
C TRP A 363 0.57 -20.04 -12.53
N GLY A 364 0.71 -20.62 -11.35
CA GLY A 364 -0.38 -20.74 -10.37
C GLY A 364 0.16 -20.87 -8.94
N ALA A 365 -0.64 -20.40 -7.98
CA ALA A 365 -0.36 -20.64 -6.56
C ALA A 365 -0.32 -22.15 -6.26
N SER A 366 0.66 -22.57 -5.45
CA SER A 366 0.97 -23.98 -5.26
C SER A 366 1.48 -24.28 -3.85
N THR A 367 0.99 -25.35 -3.23
CA THR A 367 1.51 -25.90 -1.97
C THR A 367 2.52 -27.03 -2.18
N THR A 368 3.15 -27.11 -3.36
CA THR A 368 4.15 -28.15 -3.69
C THR A 368 5.53 -27.86 -3.14
N GLN A 369 5.84 -26.58 -2.99
CA GLN A 369 7.00 -25.98 -2.33
C GLN A 369 6.53 -24.60 -1.83
N SER A 370 7.12 -24.12 -0.75
CA SER A 370 7.08 -22.72 -0.31
C SER A 370 8.40 -22.41 0.39
N HIS A 371 8.78 -21.13 0.42
CA HIS A 371 9.73 -20.55 1.35
C HIS A 371 8.98 -19.98 2.56
N GLY A 372 7.91 -19.22 2.27
CA GLY A 372 6.89 -18.78 3.21
C GLY A 372 5.96 -19.92 3.65
N GLY A 373 4.83 -19.55 4.26
CA GLY A 373 4.00 -20.43 5.10
C GLY A 373 3.62 -21.79 4.52
N THR A 374 2.86 -21.80 3.42
CA THR A 374 2.18 -22.96 2.84
C THR A 374 2.14 -22.93 1.31
N TRP A 375 2.18 -21.74 0.71
CA TRP A 375 1.98 -21.47 -0.70
C TRP A 375 3.21 -20.79 -1.32
N SER A 376 3.28 -20.81 -2.65
CA SER A 376 4.16 -19.96 -3.47
C SER A 376 3.62 -19.92 -4.90
N ALA A 377 4.12 -19.03 -5.76
CA ALA A 377 3.84 -19.09 -7.19
C ALA A 377 4.72 -20.14 -7.89
N ARG A 378 4.11 -21.13 -8.55
CA ARG A 378 4.80 -22.13 -9.40
C ARG A 378 4.59 -21.85 -10.88
N SER A 379 5.62 -22.07 -11.69
CA SER A 379 5.52 -22.04 -13.16
C SER A 379 4.52 -23.06 -13.71
N GLY A 380 3.94 -22.75 -14.88
CA GLY A 380 3.08 -23.67 -15.62
C GLY A 380 3.81 -24.94 -16.06
N ALA A 381 3.08 -26.05 -16.15
CA ALA A 381 3.62 -27.35 -16.59
C ALA A 381 3.75 -27.42 -18.13
N ILE A 382 4.70 -26.67 -18.67
CA ILE A 382 4.93 -26.45 -20.11
C ILE A 382 5.76 -27.56 -20.78
N GLY A 383 5.68 -27.66 -22.11
CA GLY A 383 6.46 -28.58 -22.93
C GLY A 383 7.79 -28.01 -23.43
N SER A 384 8.54 -28.79 -24.21
CA SER A 384 9.74 -28.33 -24.90
C SER A 384 9.46 -27.17 -25.85
N SER A 385 10.36 -26.17 -25.87
CA SER A 385 10.24 -24.91 -26.64
C SER A 385 9.02 -24.04 -26.32
N SER A 386 8.40 -24.24 -25.15
CA SER A 386 7.33 -23.38 -24.61
C SER A 386 7.85 -22.44 -23.51
N THR A 387 6.96 -21.59 -22.99
CA THR A 387 7.26 -20.54 -22.01
C THR A 387 6.09 -20.35 -21.05
N SER A 388 6.40 -20.02 -19.78
CA SER A 388 5.44 -19.67 -18.73
C SER A 388 5.93 -18.44 -17.98
N TRP A 389 5.17 -17.35 -17.91
CA TRP A 389 5.58 -16.10 -17.26
C TRP A 389 4.61 -15.62 -16.17
N LEU A 390 5.16 -14.97 -15.16
CA LEU A 390 4.49 -14.21 -14.11
C LEU A 390 5.01 -12.76 -14.20
N ARG A 391 4.15 -11.77 -14.03
CA ARG A 391 4.48 -10.35 -14.18
C ARG A 391 3.88 -9.48 -13.09
N ALA A 392 4.66 -8.50 -12.64
CA ALA A 392 4.18 -7.34 -11.90
C ALA A 392 4.40 -6.07 -12.73
N GLU A 393 3.44 -5.15 -12.70
CA GLU A 393 3.58 -3.78 -13.22
C GLU A 393 3.55 -2.83 -12.01
N VAL A 394 4.60 -2.01 -11.88
CA VAL A 394 4.87 -1.19 -10.68
C VAL A 394 5.30 0.22 -11.08
N SER A 395 5.27 1.18 -10.14
CA SER A 395 5.78 2.53 -10.36
C SER A 395 6.30 3.15 -9.07
N TYR A 396 7.56 3.60 -9.06
CA TYR A 396 8.21 4.19 -7.89
C TYR A 396 8.48 5.68 -8.08
N ALA A 397 8.22 6.48 -7.03
CA ALA A 397 8.60 7.89 -6.99
C ALA A 397 10.12 8.11 -6.83
N ALA A 398 10.84 7.13 -6.26
CA ALA A 398 12.29 7.12 -6.08
C ALA A 398 12.85 5.71 -6.29
N ALA A 399 14.16 5.59 -6.56
CA ALA A 399 14.81 4.33 -6.96
C ALA A 399 14.79 3.26 -5.85
N SER A 400 14.00 2.21 -6.03
CA SER A 400 13.71 1.15 -5.05
C SER A 400 14.60 -0.10 -5.22
N THR A 401 14.23 -1.20 -4.56
CA THR A 401 14.80 -2.54 -4.72
C THR A 401 13.66 -3.55 -4.86
N LEU A 402 13.75 -4.45 -5.83
CA LEU A 402 12.97 -5.68 -5.88
C LEU A 402 13.73 -6.77 -5.14
N ASP A 403 13.12 -7.37 -4.12
CA ASP A 403 13.65 -8.50 -3.37
C ASP A 403 12.64 -9.67 -3.45
N PHE A 404 13.11 -10.90 -3.71
CA PHE A 404 12.23 -12.08 -3.75
C PHE A 404 12.97 -13.39 -3.50
N TRP A 405 12.25 -14.40 -3.04
CA TRP A 405 12.74 -15.76 -2.93
C TRP A 405 12.40 -16.58 -4.17
N TYR A 406 13.35 -17.36 -4.67
CA TYR A 406 13.14 -18.21 -5.85
C TYR A 406 13.72 -19.62 -5.65
N ARG A 407 13.17 -20.58 -6.39
CA ARG A 407 13.60 -21.97 -6.42
C ARG A 407 13.49 -22.54 -7.83
N VAL A 408 14.42 -23.41 -8.23
CA VAL A 408 14.40 -24.07 -9.55
C VAL A 408 14.64 -25.58 -9.41
N SER A 409 13.89 -26.37 -10.16
CA SER A 409 14.17 -27.79 -10.40
C SER A 409 13.90 -28.12 -11.86
N SER A 410 14.93 -27.94 -12.69
CA SER A 410 14.89 -28.00 -14.14
C SER A 410 16.14 -28.71 -14.70
N GLU A 411 16.29 -28.77 -16.03
CA GLU A 411 17.53 -29.25 -16.65
C GLU A 411 18.66 -28.19 -16.65
N SER A 412 19.79 -28.56 -16.03
CA SER A 412 20.95 -27.69 -15.79
C SER A 412 21.61 -27.21 -17.08
N GLY A 413 21.42 -25.93 -17.40
CA GLY A 413 21.96 -25.28 -18.60
C GLY A 413 21.03 -25.28 -19.82
N TYR A 414 19.75 -25.68 -19.66
CA TYR A 414 18.80 -25.83 -20.76
C TYR A 414 17.42 -25.23 -20.47
N ASP A 415 16.82 -25.60 -19.32
CA ASP A 415 15.52 -25.10 -18.87
C ASP A 415 15.75 -24.05 -17.76
N TYR A 416 15.29 -22.81 -17.93
CA TYR A 416 15.66 -21.69 -17.06
C TYR A 416 14.47 -21.02 -16.41
N LEU A 417 14.61 -20.63 -15.13
CA LEU A 417 13.96 -19.42 -14.61
C LEU A 417 14.80 -18.22 -15.03
N GLU A 418 14.17 -17.18 -15.55
CA GLU A 418 14.79 -15.94 -16.01
C GLU A 418 14.09 -14.76 -15.33
N LEU A 419 14.85 -13.77 -14.85
CA LEU A 419 14.30 -12.48 -14.43
C LEU A 419 14.50 -11.45 -15.54
N TRP A 420 13.42 -10.75 -15.88
CA TRP A 420 13.39 -9.66 -16.84
C TRP A 420 12.82 -8.41 -16.19
N ILE A 421 13.48 -7.27 -16.40
CA ILE A 421 13.02 -5.94 -15.96
C ILE A 421 13.03 -5.05 -17.19
N ASP A 422 11.89 -4.44 -17.51
CA ASP A 422 11.66 -3.55 -18.66
C ASP A 422 12.04 -4.18 -20.01
N GLY A 423 11.78 -5.49 -20.14
CA GLY A 423 12.16 -6.26 -21.32
C GLY A 423 13.66 -6.55 -21.45
N SER A 424 14.47 -6.23 -20.44
CA SER A 424 15.89 -6.55 -20.35
C SER A 424 16.13 -7.66 -19.32
N GLN A 425 16.77 -8.75 -19.74
CA GLN A 425 17.12 -9.86 -18.85
C GLN A 425 18.18 -9.43 -17.83
N GLN A 426 17.94 -9.73 -16.55
CA GLN A 426 18.86 -9.43 -15.46
C GLN A 426 19.69 -10.67 -15.05
N ASP A 427 19.04 -11.84 -14.97
CA ASP A 427 19.69 -13.10 -14.57
C ASP A 427 18.95 -14.34 -15.13
N SER A 428 19.54 -15.53 -14.97
CA SER A 428 18.91 -16.81 -15.28
C SER A 428 19.49 -17.97 -14.48
N TRP A 429 18.60 -18.84 -13.99
CA TRP A 429 18.93 -19.96 -13.12
C TRP A 429 18.32 -21.27 -13.65
N SER A 430 19.10 -22.35 -13.67
CA SER A 430 18.69 -23.66 -14.16
C SER A 430 19.29 -24.79 -13.32
N GLY A 431 18.77 -26.00 -13.48
CA GLY A 431 19.20 -27.16 -12.69
C GLY A 431 18.43 -27.26 -11.37
N THR A 432 19.11 -27.68 -10.30
CA THR A 432 18.49 -27.79 -8.97
C THR A 432 19.04 -26.72 -8.04
N VAL A 433 18.30 -25.63 -7.92
CA VAL A 433 18.56 -24.51 -7.01
C VAL A 433 17.58 -24.60 -5.85
N GLY A 434 18.07 -24.51 -4.60
CA GLY A 434 17.21 -24.43 -3.42
C GLY A 434 16.58 -23.04 -3.29
N TRP A 435 15.70 -22.85 -2.30
CA TRP A 435 15.20 -21.50 -1.99
C TRP A 435 16.37 -20.55 -1.72
N THR A 436 16.42 -19.48 -2.52
CA THR A 436 17.50 -18.50 -2.55
C THR A 436 16.87 -17.12 -2.74
N GLU A 437 17.36 -16.13 -2.02
CA GLU A 437 16.96 -14.73 -2.14
C GLU A 437 17.66 -14.07 -3.35
N ALA A 438 16.97 -13.20 -4.06
CA ALA A 438 17.53 -12.37 -5.13
C ALA A 438 17.07 -10.91 -4.98
N SER A 439 17.97 -9.97 -5.29
CA SER A 439 17.83 -8.54 -4.98
C SER A 439 18.29 -7.68 -6.15
N TYR A 440 17.45 -6.74 -6.61
CA TYR A 440 17.68 -5.94 -7.81
C TYR A 440 17.29 -4.47 -7.60
N PRO A 441 18.21 -3.49 -7.76
CA PRO A 441 17.86 -2.09 -7.69
C PRO A 441 16.99 -1.68 -8.89
N LEU A 442 15.91 -0.96 -8.60
CA LEU A 442 14.96 -0.40 -9.56
C LEU A 442 15.08 1.13 -9.59
N ALA A 443 14.71 1.75 -10.71
CA ALA A 443 14.80 3.19 -10.86
C ALA A 443 13.56 3.90 -10.27
N ALA A 444 13.57 5.24 -10.32
CA ALA A 444 12.33 5.99 -10.25
C ALA A 444 11.62 5.92 -11.62
N GLY A 445 10.31 5.70 -11.62
CA GLY A 445 9.52 5.49 -12.84
C GLY A 445 8.69 4.21 -12.80
N ALA A 446 8.03 3.93 -13.92
CA ALA A 446 7.25 2.71 -14.13
C ALA A 446 8.15 1.56 -14.60
N HIS A 447 7.95 0.37 -14.04
CA HIS A 447 8.68 -0.84 -14.40
C HIS A 447 7.75 -2.02 -14.70
N THR A 448 8.20 -2.90 -15.60
CA THR A 448 7.59 -4.21 -15.83
C THR A 448 8.56 -5.30 -15.40
N ILE A 449 8.22 -6.03 -14.35
CA ILE A 449 9.00 -7.14 -13.79
C ILE A 449 8.38 -8.43 -14.30
N GLU A 450 9.17 -9.32 -14.90
CA GLU A 450 8.76 -10.63 -15.42
C GLU A 450 9.67 -11.74 -14.87
N TRP A 451 9.07 -12.71 -14.19
CA TRP A 451 9.68 -14.01 -13.90
C TRP A 451 9.21 -15.01 -14.96
N ARG A 452 10.15 -15.60 -15.71
CA ARG A 452 9.82 -16.45 -16.85
C ARG A 452 10.51 -17.81 -16.76
N TYR A 453 9.72 -18.88 -16.77
CA TYR A 453 10.23 -20.23 -16.99
C TYR A 453 10.23 -20.53 -18.49
N THR A 454 11.41 -20.83 -19.06
CA THR A 454 11.63 -21.17 -20.46
C THR A 454 12.15 -22.60 -20.57
N LYS A 455 11.75 -23.31 -21.64
CA LYS A 455 12.19 -24.69 -21.89
C LYS A 455 12.91 -24.87 -23.23
N ASP A 456 13.92 -25.72 -23.20
CA ASP A 456 14.72 -26.15 -24.36
C ASP A 456 13.90 -27.04 -25.35
N SER A 457 14.50 -27.35 -26.49
CA SER A 457 14.04 -28.26 -27.52
C SER A 457 13.74 -29.71 -27.11
N SER A 458 14.28 -30.25 -26.02
CA SER A 458 14.11 -31.67 -25.65
C SER A 458 14.53 -32.02 -24.20
N ILE A 459 14.06 -33.17 -23.70
CA ILE A 459 14.37 -33.67 -22.34
C ILE A 459 13.67 -32.80 -21.26
N SER A 460 13.65 -33.27 -20.03
CA SER A 460 13.04 -32.65 -18.84
C SER A 460 13.66 -33.30 -17.61
N SER A 461 13.95 -32.52 -16.57
CA SER A 461 14.69 -32.98 -15.38
C SER A 461 14.20 -32.29 -14.10
N GLY A 462 14.37 -32.95 -12.95
CA GLY A 462 13.82 -32.48 -11.68
C GLY A 462 12.29 -32.53 -11.64
N ASP A 463 11.69 -31.55 -10.95
CA ASP A 463 10.24 -31.33 -10.90
C ASP A 463 9.69 -30.57 -12.13
N ASP A 464 10.57 -30.24 -13.08
CA ASP A 464 10.34 -29.45 -14.30
C ASP A 464 9.59 -28.13 -14.04
N ALA A 465 10.14 -27.32 -13.14
CA ALA A 465 9.54 -26.04 -12.75
C ALA A 465 10.50 -25.06 -12.06
N ALA A 466 10.01 -23.82 -12.03
CA ALA A 466 10.45 -22.78 -11.13
C ALA A 466 9.34 -22.42 -10.12
N TRP A 467 9.74 -21.85 -8.99
CA TRP A 467 8.86 -21.21 -8.03
C TRP A 467 9.44 -19.85 -7.62
N VAL A 468 8.56 -18.92 -7.26
CA VAL A 468 8.86 -17.61 -6.69
C VAL A 468 7.92 -17.38 -5.51
N ASP A 469 8.45 -16.79 -4.44
CA ASP A 469 7.79 -16.63 -3.15
C ASP A 469 8.33 -15.38 -2.42
N ASP A 470 7.64 -14.95 -1.36
CA ASP A 470 8.01 -13.79 -0.52
C ASP A 470 8.51 -12.58 -1.34
N ILE A 471 7.73 -12.13 -2.34
CA ILE A 471 8.11 -11.03 -3.24
C ILE A 471 7.89 -9.70 -2.51
N ASP A 472 8.95 -9.01 -2.10
CA ASP A 472 8.92 -7.59 -1.75
C ASP A 472 9.20 -6.77 -3.01
N LEU A 473 8.19 -6.08 -3.52
CA LEU A 473 8.36 -5.19 -4.68
C LEU A 473 9.06 -3.88 -4.29
N GLY A 474 9.39 -3.68 -3.02
CA GLY A 474 10.13 -2.54 -2.51
C GLY A 474 9.29 -1.30 -2.27
N LEU A 475 9.89 -0.36 -1.54
CA LEU A 475 9.38 1.00 -1.39
C LEU A 475 10.36 2.01 -1.99
N PRO A 476 9.87 3.14 -2.52
CA PRO A 476 10.75 4.25 -2.89
C PRO A 476 11.48 4.74 -1.62
N PRO A 477 12.83 4.74 -1.57
CA PRO A 477 13.55 5.27 -0.43
C PRO A 477 13.35 6.78 -0.33
N THR A 478 13.10 7.25 0.88
CA THR A 478 12.86 8.67 1.17
C THR A 478 14.15 9.49 1.03
N THR A 479 14.46 9.96 -0.19
CA THR A 479 15.43 11.04 -0.41
C THR A 479 14.86 12.39 0.04
N GLY A 480 14.55 12.47 1.35
CA GLY A 480 13.81 13.56 1.99
C GLY A 480 14.36 13.91 3.37
N GLY A 481 15.67 13.71 3.60
CA GLY A 481 16.32 14.16 4.83
C GLY A 481 16.16 15.66 5.00
N LEU A 482 15.46 16.08 6.07
CA LEU A 482 15.12 17.48 6.34
C LEU A 482 16.35 18.39 6.33
N CYS A 483 16.40 19.32 5.37
CA CYS A 483 17.23 20.52 5.49
C CYS A 483 16.49 21.54 6.37
N PRO A 484 16.98 21.85 7.59
CA PRO A 484 16.44 22.95 8.37
C PRO A 484 16.79 24.32 7.74
N PRO A 485 16.07 25.40 8.10
CA PRO A 485 16.33 26.76 7.63
C PRO A 485 17.62 27.40 8.17
#